data_AF-A0A7D5RJL1-F1
#
_entry.id   AF-A0A7D5RJL1-F1
#
_cell.length_a   1.000
_cell.length_b   1.000
_cell.length_c   1.000
_cell.angle_alpha   90.00
_cell.angle_beta   90.00
_cell.angle_gamma   90.00
#
_symmetry.space_group_name_H-M   'P 1'
#
loop_
_entity.id
_entity.type
_entity.pdbx_description
1 polymer ?
#
loop_
_entity_poly.entity_id
_entity_poly.type
_entity_poly.pdbx_seq_one_letter_code
_entity_poly.pdbx_strand_id
1 'polypeptide(L)'
;MWKYTCIDHPFESFIPTGAKTLVIGTFPTRSVNFQFPFYYSGKDNRFWPVMENVYGLRFKHHAGRNAVDERKEFLASKQIGITDMLLKCYRLAEKSQDKHLYPILLNNIFSILDQHDSIDCLLLTSRTEVYGALGLLNMHFQSEGKTLEYPVRNRHNILEGDFDITRGI
;
A
#
# COMPACT_ATOMS: atom_id res chain seq x y z
N MET A 1 2.93 -31.30 4.03
CA MET A 1 1.63 -30.63 4.25
C MET A 1 1.88 -29.12 4.22
N TRP A 2 1.19 -28.38 3.35
CA TRP A 2 1.32 -26.92 3.29
C TRP A 2 0.75 -26.31 4.58
N LYS A 3 1.55 -25.55 5.32
CA LYS A 3 1.10 -24.86 6.52
C LYS A 3 0.73 -23.42 6.14
N TYR A 4 -0.52 -23.05 6.41
CA TYR A 4 -1.01 -21.68 6.29
C TYR A 4 -1.19 -21.07 7.66
N THR A 5 -1.00 -19.77 7.76
CA THR A 5 -1.29 -19.01 8.98
C THR A 5 -2.23 -17.87 8.62
N CYS A 6 -3.33 -17.75 9.36
CA CYS A 6 -4.22 -16.60 9.28
C CYS A 6 -3.54 -15.44 10.01
N ILE A 7 -3.40 -14.29 9.34
CA ILE A 7 -2.72 -13.12 9.89
C ILE A 7 -3.54 -11.86 9.61
N ASP A 8 -3.58 -10.98 10.61
CA ASP A 8 -4.12 -9.64 10.52
C ASP A 8 -3.01 -8.65 10.11
N HIS A 9 -3.40 -7.55 9.47
CA HIS A 9 -2.48 -6.48 9.12
C HIS A 9 -1.93 -5.82 10.41
N PRO A 10 -0.60 -5.68 10.56
CA PRO A 10 0.01 -5.23 11.81
C PRO A 10 -0.04 -3.71 12.02
N PHE A 11 -0.39 -2.93 10.99
CA PHE A 11 -0.39 -1.47 11.04
C PHE A 11 -1.76 -0.90 10.66
N GLU A 12 -2.12 0.22 11.27
CA GLU A 12 -3.21 1.04 10.77
C GLU A 12 -2.74 1.86 9.58
N SER A 13 -3.66 2.19 8.67
CA SER A 13 -3.41 3.19 7.62
C SER A 13 -2.88 4.48 8.24
N PHE A 14 -1.86 5.07 7.63
CA PHE A 14 -1.39 6.39 8.04
C PHE A 14 -1.73 7.39 6.95
N ILE A 15 -2.69 8.27 7.22
CA ILE A 15 -3.18 9.26 6.26
C ILE A 15 -3.17 10.63 6.94
N PRO A 16 -2.15 11.47 6.69
CA PRO A 16 -2.08 12.79 7.29
C PRO A 16 -3.19 13.70 6.74
N THR A 17 -3.60 14.69 7.54
CA THR A 17 -4.57 15.69 7.10
C THR A 17 -4.09 16.38 5.82
N GLY A 18 -4.97 16.49 4.83
CA GLY A 18 -4.65 17.08 3.53
C GLY A 18 -3.74 16.21 2.66
N ALA A 19 -3.68 14.89 2.89
CA ALA A 19 -3.00 13.98 1.96
C ALA A 19 -3.58 14.10 0.54
N LYS A 20 -2.71 14.21 -0.45
CA LYS A 20 -3.07 14.27 -1.88
C LYS A 20 -2.81 12.95 -2.59
N THR A 21 -1.77 12.24 -2.16
CA THR A 21 -1.41 10.94 -2.73
C THR A 21 -1.61 9.86 -1.68
N LEU A 22 -2.25 8.76 -2.05
CA LEU A 22 -2.33 7.55 -1.24
C LEU A 22 -1.47 6.45 -1.85
N VAL A 23 -0.39 6.08 -1.16
CA VAL A 23 0.43 4.92 -1.51
C VAL A 23 -0.28 3.66 -1.04
N ILE A 24 -0.51 2.72 -1.96
CA ILE A 24 -1.22 1.47 -1.68
C ILE A 24 -0.32 0.28 -2.03
N GLY A 25 0.03 -0.52 -1.04
CA GLY A 25 0.68 -1.81 -1.23
C GLY A 25 -0.30 -2.99 -1.10
N THR A 26 0.25 -4.21 -1.12
CA THR A 26 -0.53 -5.45 -1.03
C THR A 26 -0.77 -5.83 0.44
N PHE A 27 0.32 -6.08 1.17
CA PHE A 27 0.38 -6.47 2.58
C PHE A 27 1.86 -6.43 3.02
N PRO A 28 2.20 -6.18 4.30
CA PRO A 28 3.59 -6.09 4.70
C PRO A 28 4.27 -7.45 4.66
N THR A 29 5.61 -7.44 4.57
CA THR A 29 6.42 -8.67 4.73
C THR A 29 6.22 -9.31 6.12
N ARG A 30 6.87 -10.43 6.39
CA ARG A 30 6.83 -11.06 7.71
C ARG A 30 7.47 -10.15 8.76
N SER A 31 6.91 -10.14 9.96
CA SER A 31 7.37 -9.28 11.07
C SER A 31 8.84 -9.50 11.45
N VAL A 32 9.34 -10.73 11.30
CA VAL A 32 10.77 -11.06 11.48
C VAL A 32 11.72 -10.27 10.55
N ASN A 33 11.20 -9.76 9.43
CA ASN A 33 11.98 -8.97 8.48
C ASN A 33 11.86 -7.45 8.71
N PHE A 34 11.05 -7.01 9.68
CA PHE A 34 10.86 -5.58 9.93
C PHE A 34 12.11 -4.99 10.58
N GLN A 35 12.65 -3.92 10.00
CA GLN A 35 13.64 -3.08 10.67
C GLN A 35 12.99 -2.15 11.71
N PHE A 36 11.74 -1.77 11.46
CA PHE A 36 10.90 -0.97 12.35
C PHE A 36 9.42 -1.30 12.10
N PRO A 37 8.51 -1.12 13.07
CA PRO A 37 7.11 -1.53 12.96
C PRO A 37 6.28 -0.50 12.17
N PHE A 38 6.55 -0.38 10.86
CA PHE A 38 5.79 0.47 9.93
C PHE A 38 5.91 -0.04 8.49
N TYR A 39 5.15 0.56 7.57
CA TYR A 39 5.11 0.17 6.16
C TYR A 39 6.50 0.16 5.50
N TYR A 40 6.69 -0.80 4.58
CA TYR A 40 7.91 -0.99 3.77
C TYR A 40 9.23 -1.06 4.56
N SER A 41 9.20 -1.55 5.81
CA SER A 41 10.37 -1.61 6.69
C SER A 41 11.29 -2.82 6.48
N GLY A 42 11.03 -3.65 5.47
CA GLY A 42 11.88 -4.79 5.14
C GLY A 42 13.26 -4.33 4.65
N LYS A 43 14.34 -5.00 5.08
CA LYS A 43 15.71 -4.65 4.67
C LYS A 43 15.90 -4.56 3.16
N ASP A 44 15.28 -5.46 2.41
CA ASP A 44 15.38 -5.52 0.95
C ASP A 44 14.30 -4.66 0.24
N ASN A 45 13.46 -3.98 1.00
CA ASN A 45 12.41 -3.12 0.45
C ASN A 45 13.02 -1.80 -0.02
N ARG A 46 12.75 -1.44 -1.29
CA ARG A 46 13.33 -0.25 -1.92
C ARG A 46 12.49 1.02 -1.77
N PHE A 47 11.31 0.96 -1.17
CA PHE A 47 10.41 2.11 -1.06
C PHE A 47 11.11 3.31 -0.40
N TRP A 48 11.61 3.16 0.83
CA TRP A 48 12.27 4.27 1.54
C TRP A 48 13.55 4.75 0.86
N PRO A 49 14.47 3.88 0.37
CA PRO A 49 15.60 4.31 -0.45
C PRO A 49 15.19 5.10 -1.73
N VAL A 50 14.08 4.73 -2.37
CA VAL A 50 13.54 5.48 -3.51
C VAL A 50 13.03 6.84 -3.07
N MET A 51 12.30 6.93 -1.95
CA MET A 51 11.82 8.21 -1.42
C MET A 51 12.98 9.15 -1.07
N GLU A 52 14.06 8.64 -0.47
CA GLU A 52 15.28 9.42 -0.24
C GLU A 52 15.85 10.01 -1.52
N ASN A 53 15.92 9.21 -2.59
CA ASN A 53 16.45 9.64 -3.88
C ASN A 53 15.54 10.68 -4.56
N VAL A 54 14.23 10.41 -4.63
CA VAL A 54 13.24 11.29 -5.27
C VAL A 54 13.17 12.65 -4.59
N TYR A 55 13.26 12.69 -3.27
CA TYR A 55 13.15 13.93 -2.49
C TYR A 55 14.50 14.54 -2.08
N GLY A 56 15.62 13.95 -2.50
CA GLY A 56 16.96 14.47 -2.20
C GLY A 56 17.26 14.56 -0.70
N LEU A 57 16.80 13.59 0.10
CA LEU A 57 16.98 13.57 1.56
C LEU A 57 17.60 12.27 2.05
N ARG A 58 17.99 12.23 3.32
CA ARG A 58 18.41 11.01 4.02
C ARG A 58 17.68 10.89 5.35
N PHE A 59 17.10 9.72 5.60
CA PHE A 59 16.57 9.36 6.90
C PHE A 59 17.72 9.07 7.86
N LYS A 60 17.63 9.59 9.08
CA LYS A 60 18.65 9.46 10.13
C LYS A 60 18.48 8.17 10.91
N HIS A 61 17.25 7.67 11.01
CA HIS A 61 16.93 6.47 11.78
C HIS A 61 16.57 5.33 10.84
N HIS A 62 17.02 4.11 11.12
CA HIS A 62 16.73 2.93 10.30
C HIS A 62 16.09 1.77 11.10
N ALA A 63 15.89 1.95 12.40
CA ALA A 63 15.25 0.97 13.25
C ALA A 63 14.51 1.65 14.42
N GLY A 64 13.64 0.88 15.07
CA GLY A 64 12.92 1.32 16.27
C GLY A 64 11.91 2.43 16.03
N ARG A 65 11.48 3.08 17.12
CA ARG A 65 10.37 4.05 17.09
C ARG A 65 10.74 5.34 16.36
N ASN A 66 11.95 5.85 16.55
CA ASN A 66 12.41 7.07 15.87
C ASN A 66 12.37 6.93 14.35
N ALA A 67 12.61 5.73 13.81
CA ALA A 67 12.43 5.49 12.39
C ALA A 67 10.96 5.67 11.99
N VAL A 68 10.01 5.10 12.74
CA VAL A 68 8.57 5.24 12.46
C VAL A 68 8.14 6.71 12.46
N ASP A 69 8.51 7.46 13.49
CA ASP A 69 8.10 8.86 13.63
C ASP A 69 8.69 9.71 12.49
N GLU A 70 9.96 9.50 12.14
CA GLU A 70 10.61 10.16 11.01
C GLU A 70 9.90 9.86 9.67
N ARG A 71 9.40 8.63 9.46
CA ARG A 71 8.64 8.28 8.24
C ARG A 71 7.28 9.00 8.23
N LYS A 72 6.59 9.05 9.37
CA LYS A 72 5.30 9.74 9.51
C LYS A 72 5.44 11.24 9.28
N GLU A 73 6.47 11.86 9.84
CA GLU A 73 6.78 13.29 9.62
C GLU A 73 7.06 13.58 8.15
N PHE A 74 7.89 12.75 7.51
CA PHE A 74 8.17 12.88 6.09
C PHE A 74 6.89 12.76 5.25
N LEU A 75 6.10 11.70 5.46
CA LEU A 75 4.84 11.47 4.74
C LEU A 75 3.85 12.63 4.93
N ALA A 76 3.70 13.14 6.15
CA ALA A 76 2.89 14.33 6.44
C ALA A 76 3.39 15.57 5.69
N SER A 77 4.71 15.82 5.72
CA SER A 77 5.32 16.98 5.04
C SER A 77 5.14 16.96 3.52
N LYS A 78 4.91 15.78 2.94
CA LYS A 78 4.70 15.56 1.51
C LYS A 78 3.25 15.31 1.13
N GLN A 79 2.32 15.38 2.09
CA GLN A 79 0.90 15.09 1.87
C GLN A 79 0.67 13.69 1.29
N ILE A 80 1.40 12.70 1.80
CA ILE A 80 1.33 11.31 1.37
C ILE A 80 0.69 10.46 2.46
N GLY A 81 -0.45 9.83 2.14
CA GLY A 81 -1.00 8.72 2.89
C GLY A 81 -0.39 7.39 2.46
N ILE A 82 -0.43 6.39 3.34
CA ILE A 82 0.09 5.05 3.08
C ILE A 82 -0.80 3.98 3.71
N THR A 83 -1.12 2.96 2.93
CA THR A 83 -1.92 1.80 3.37
C THR A 83 -1.63 0.57 2.52
N ASP A 84 -2.29 -0.55 2.83
CA ASP A 84 -2.27 -1.79 2.06
C ASP A 84 -3.70 -2.25 1.75
N MET A 85 -3.84 -3.07 0.70
CA MET A 85 -5.13 -3.62 0.28
C MET A 85 -5.67 -4.72 1.19
N LEU A 86 -4.83 -5.50 1.87
CA LEU A 86 -5.27 -6.61 2.70
C LEU A 86 -5.27 -6.22 4.18
N LEU A 87 -6.43 -6.32 4.85
CA LEU A 87 -6.53 -6.20 6.31
C LEU A 87 -6.36 -7.56 6.99
N LYS A 88 -6.73 -8.65 6.30
CA LYS A 88 -6.60 -10.02 6.80
C LYS A 88 -6.38 -11.00 5.65
N CYS A 89 -5.48 -11.97 5.83
CA CYS A 89 -5.22 -13.00 4.83
C CYS A 89 -4.73 -14.32 5.44
N TYR A 90 -4.77 -15.40 4.65
CA TYR A 90 -3.90 -16.54 4.91
C TYR A 90 -2.57 -16.36 4.19
N ARG A 91 -1.47 -16.65 4.87
CA ARG A 91 -0.13 -16.67 4.31
C ARG A 91 0.42 -18.08 4.32
N LEU A 92 0.98 -18.52 3.20
CA LEU A 92 1.75 -19.75 3.16
C LEU A 92 3.06 -19.58 3.97
N ALA A 93 3.31 -20.50 4.91
CA ALA A 93 4.39 -20.41 5.88
C ALA A 93 5.74 -20.05 5.23
N GLU A 94 6.47 -19.15 5.90
CA GLU A 94 7.81 -18.67 5.53
C GLU A 94 7.92 -17.89 4.21
N LYS A 95 6.84 -17.72 3.44
CA LYS A 95 6.84 -16.93 2.21
C LYS A 95 6.29 -15.52 2.42
N SER A 96 6.92 -14.54 1.77
CA SER A 96 6.52 -13.12 1.82
C SER A 96 6.02 -12.57 0.47
N GLN A 97 6.02 -13.37 -0.60
CA GLN A 97 5.57 -12.91 -1.92
C GLN A 97 4.03 -12.87 -1.97
N ASP A 98 3.49 -11.87 -2.66
CA ASP A 98 2.04 -11.61 -2.79
C ASP A 98 1.25 -12.83 -3.29
N LYS A 99 1.79 -13.62 -4.24
CA LYS A 99 1.16 -14.85 -4.76
C LYS A 99 0.90 -15.95 -3.71
N HIS A 100 1.47 -15.80 -2.51
CA HIS A 100 1.31 -16.71 -1.38
C HIS A 100 0.38 -16.14 -0.30
N LEU A 101 -0.31 -15.04 -0.59
CA LEU A 101 -1.36 -14.44 0.20
C LEU A 101 -2.72 -14.81 -0.39
N TYR A 102 -3.64 -15.22 0.48
CA TYR A 102 -5.01 -15.53 0.13
C TYR A 102 -5.91 -14.54 0.88
N PRO A 103 -6.56 -13.59 0.16
CA PRO A 103 -7.37 -12.54 0.78
C PRO A 103 -8.49 -13.12 1.65
N ILE A 104 -8.68 -12.55 2.84
CA ILE A 104 -9.86 -12.79 3.70
C ILE A 104 -10.66 -11.50 3.84
N LEU A 105 -9.98 -10.37 4.08
CA LEU A 105 -10.60 -9.07 4.23
C LEU A 105 -9.78 -8.02 3.47
N LEU A 106 -10.44 -7.34 2.53
CA LEU A 106 -9.88 -6.18 1.84
C LEU A 106 -10.07 -4.91 2.67
N ASN A 107 -9.16 -3.97 2.52
CA ASN A 107 -9.31 -2.63 3.04
C ASN A 107 -10.33 -1.86 2.19
N ASN A 108 -11.16 -1.03 2.84
CA ASN A 108 -12.17 -0.25 2.14
C ASN A 108 -11.55 1.06 1.65
N ILE A 109 -11.08 1.05 0.40
CA ILE A 109 -10.41 2.20 -0.20
C ILE A 109 -11.40 3.33 -0.46
N PHE A 110 -12.66 3.04 -0.81
CA PHE A 110 -13.68 4.08 -0.98
C PHE A 110 -13.96 4.83 0.32
N SER A 111 -14.09 4.12 1.45
CA SER A 111 -14.24 4.77 2.76
C SER A 111 -13.05 5.64 3.14
N ILE A 112 -11.83 5.28 2.72
CA ILE A 112 -10.65 6.13 2.92
C ILE A 112 -10.76 7.41 2.08
N LEU A 113 -11.14 7.28 0.81
CA LEU A 113 -11.28 8.41 -0.10
C LEU A 113 -12.41 9.37 0.32
N ASP A 114 -13.52 8.83 0.83
CA ASP A 114 -14.63 9.63 1.37
C ASP A 114 -14.22 10.44 2.62
N GLN A 115 -13.33 9.89 3.46
CA GLN A 115 -12.82 10.55 4.66
C GLN A 115 -11.69 11.55 4.36
N HIS A 116 -11.08 11.45 3.18
CA HIS A 116 -9.90 12.21 2.76
C HIS A 116 -10.08 12.71 1.32
N ASP A 117 -11.01 13.63 1.15
CA ASP A 117 -11.44 14.22 -0.14
C ASP A 117 -10.32 14.91 -0.94
N SER A 118 -9.21 15.28 -0.29
CA SER A 118 -8.05 15.86 -0.94
C SER A 118 -7.20 14.87 -1.74
N ILE A 119 -7.45 13.56 -1.61
CA ILE A 119 -6.70 12.53 -2.32
C ILE A 119 -7.14 12.50 -3.79
N ASP A 120 -6.25 12.89 -4.69
CA ASP A 120 -6.46 12.89 -6.14
C ASP A 120 -5.56 11.87 -6.88
N CYS A 121 -4.68 11.18 -6.15
CA CYS A 121 -3.73 10.25 -6.72
C CYS A 121 -3.59 8.97 -5.88
N LEU A 122 -3.76 7.81 -6.53
CA LEU A 122 -3.43 6.50 -5.96
C LEU A 122 -2.11 6.00 -6.55
N LEU A 123 -1.12 5.76 -5.70
CA LEU A 123 0.18 5.21 -6.10
C LEU A 123 0.32 3.76 -5.65
N LEU A 124 0.19 2.83 -6.60
CA LEU A 124 0.28 1.39 -6.35
C LEU A 124 1.74 0.92 -6.46
N THR A 125 2.27 0.26 -5.44
CA THR A 125 3.70 -0.15 -5.42
C THR A 125 3.93 -1.65 -5.70
N SER A 126 2.88 -2.41 -5.97
CA SER A 126 2.98 -3.85 -6.23
C SER A 126 3.20 -4.16 -7.70
N ARG A 127 3.49 -5.43 -8.00
CA ARG A 127 3.36 -5.92 -9.38
C ARG A 127 1.92 -5.81 -9.85
N THR A 128 1.74 -5.74 -11.16
CA THR A 128 0.44 -5.66 -11.86
C THR A 128 -0.29 -7.00 -11.94
N GLU A 129 0.19 -8.00 -11.22
CA GLU A 129 -0.43 -9.33 -11.12
C GLU A 129 -1.73 -9.26 -10.31
N VAL A 130 -2.64 -10.21 -10.54
CA VAL A 130 -3.95 -10.31 -9.85
C VAL A 130 -3.86 -10.36 -8.33
N TYR A 131 -2.74 -10.84 -7.78
CA TYR A 131 -2.52 -10.93 -6.33
C TYR A 131 -1.89 -9.68 -5.72
N GLY A 132 -1.43 -8.75 -6.54
CA GLY A 132 -0.89 -7.47 -6.10
C GLY A 132 -1.98 -6.45 -5.80
N ALA A 133 -1.58 -5.32 -5.22
CA ALA A 133 -2.43 -4.17 -4.91
C ALA A 133 -3.36 -3.76 -6.06
N LEU A 134 -2.90 -3.71 -7.32
CA LEU A 134 -3.77 -3.36 -8.46
C LEU A 134 -4.88 -4.39 -8.69
N GLY A 135 -4.56 -5.69 -8.64
CA GLY A 135 -5.55 -6.75 -8.81
C GLY A 135 -6.58 -6.77 -7.69
N LEU A 136 -6.14 -6.56 -6.45
CA LEU A 136 -7.00 -6.45 -5.28
C LEU A 136 -7.86 -5.18 -5.30
N LEU A 137 -7.31 -4.05 -5.76
CA LEU A 137 -8.07 -2.83 -5.96
C LEU A 137 -9.16 -3.03 -7.00
N ASN A 138 -8.84 -3.67 -8.13
CA ASN A 138 -9.84 -4.00 -9.15
C ASN A 138 -10.92 -4.94 -8.59
N MET A 139 -10.56 -5.94 -7.77
CA MET A 139 -11.53 -6.79 -7.07
C MET A 139 -12.45 -5.98 -6.15
N HIS A 140 -11.90 -5.01 -5.41
CA HIS A 140 -12.68 -4.12 -4.55
C HIS A 140 -13.61 -3.20 -5.36
N PHE A 141 -13.18 -2.66 -6.50
CA PHE A 141 -14.04 -1.90 -7.39
C PHE A 141 -15.22 -2.76 -7.88
N GLN A 142 -14.93 -3.98 -8.34
CA GLN A 142 -15.94 -4.91 -8.82
C GLN A 142 -16.94 -5.31 -7.73
N SER A 143 -16.51 -5.48 -6.48
CA SER A 143 -17.43 -5.80 -5.37
C SER A 143 -18.42 -4.67 -5.08
N GLU A 144 -18.06 -3.43 -5.40
CA GLU A 144 -18.91 -2.24 -5.29
C GLU A 144 -19.66 -1.90 -6.59
N GLY A 145 -19.65 -2.80 -7.58
CA GLY A 145 -20.29 -2.56 -8.88
C GLY A 145 -19.61 -1.48 -9.73
N LYS A 146 -18.37 -1.11 -9.42
CA LYS A 146 -17.58 -0.12 -10.15
C LYS A 146 -16.56 -0.77 -11.08
N THR A 147 -16.07 -0.01 -12.05
CA THR A 147 -15.01 -0.44 -12.97
C THR A 147 -13.79 0.43 -12.77
N LEU A 148 -12.63 -0.19 -12.57
CA LEU A 148 -11.34 0.48 -12.62
C LEU A 148 -10.88 0.51 -14.08
N GLU A 149 -10.66 1.69 -14.66
CA GLU A 149 -10.08 1.75 -16.00
C GLU A 149 -8.64 1.25 -15.93
N TYR A 150 -8.34 0.19 -16.67
CA TYR A 150 -7.00 -0.39 -16.65
C TYR A 150 -5.99 0.63 -17.18
N PRO A 151 -4.77 0.68 -16.60
CA PRO A 151 -3.79 1.68 -16.98
C PRO A 151 -3.51 1.65 -18.49
N VAL A 152 -3.77 2.78 -19.14
CA VAL A 152 -3.78 2.90 -20.61
C VAL A 152 -2.44 3.42 -21.14
N ARG A 153 -1.57 3.94 -20.27
CA ARG A 153 -0.30 4.56 -20.66
C ARG A 153 0.86 3.94 -19.92
N ASN A 154 1.90 3.60 -20.68
CA ASN A 154 3.21 3.23 -20.17
C ASN A 154 4.17 4.41 -20.38
N ARG A 155 4.51 5.13 -19.31
CA ARG A 155 5.58 6.14 -19.31
C ARG A 155 6.73 5.63 -18.46
N HIS A 156 7.87 5.34 -19.08
CA HIS A 156 9.07 4.87 -18.36
C HIS A 156 8.82 3.65 -17.44
N ASN A 157 7.98 2.70 -17.87
CA ASN A 157 7.52 1.54 -17.10
C ASN A 157 6.59 1.86 -15.93
N ILE A 158 6.04 3.07 -15.87
CA ILE A 158 4.96 3.45 -14.97
C ILE A 158 3.65 3.34 -15.74
N LEU A 159 2.72 2.60 -15.16
CA LEU A 159 1.36 2.44 -15.66
C LEU A 159 0.48 3.55 -15.07
N GLU A 160 -0.10 4.37 -15.93
CA GLU A 160 -1.02 5.46 -15.55
C GLU A 160 -2.42 5.14 -16.06
N GLY A 161 -3.42 5.39 -15.22
CA GLY A 161 -4.84 5.27 -15.53
C GLY A 161 -5.65 6.22 -14.65
N ASP A 162 -6.92 6.41 -15.01
CA ASP A 162 -7.85 7.26 -14.30
C ASP A 162 -8.94 6.39 -13.65
N PHE A 163 -9.62 6.94 -12.65
CA PHE A 163 -10.79 6.30 -12.06
C PHE A 163 -11.77 7.34 -11.57
N ASP A 164 -13.06 7.05 -11.68
CA ASP A 164 -14.12 7.93 -11.21
C ASP A 164 -14.76 7.32 -9.95
N ILE A 165 -14.55 7.98 -8.81
CA ILE A 165 -15.15 7.60 -7.52
C ILE A 165 -16.64 7.98 -7.50
N THR A 166 -17.04 8.99 -8.28
CA THR A 166 -18.38 9.58 -8.27
C THR A 166 -19.42 8.78 -9.06
N ARG A 167 -19.00 7.86 -9.93
CA ARG A 167 -19.94 6.97 -10.64
C ARG A 167 -20.39 5.83 -9.73
N GLY A 168 -21.53 6.06 -9.08
CA GLY A 168 -22.20 5.12 -8.21
C GLY A 168 -23.63 5.53 -7.86
N ILE A 169 -24.42 5.94 -8.85
CA ILE A 169 -25.88 5.72 -8.96
C ILE A 169 -26.20 5.57 -10.45
#